data_AF-A0A6P3H1V9-F1
#
_entry.id   AF-A0A6P3H1V9-F1
#
_cell.length_a   1.000
_cell.length_b   1.000
_cell.length_c   1.000
_cell.angle_alpha   90.00
_cell.angle_beta   90.00
_cell.angle_gamma   90.00
#
_symmetry.space_group_name_H-M   'P 1'
#
loop_
_entity.id
_entity.type
_entity.pdbx_description
1 polymer ?
#
loop_
_entity_poly.entity_id
_entity_poly.type
_entity_poly.pdbx_seq_one_letter_code
_entity_poly.pdbx_strand_id
1 'polypeptide(L)'
;MARVVPAWLLLPLAVWVVLPTWLSSAKFSSLIERISDPKDLKKLLRTRNNVLVLYSKSEAAAESHLKLLSTVAQAVKGQGTICWVDCGDTESRKLCKKMKVDLSAKDKKVELFHYQDGAFHTEYNRAVTFKSIVAFLKDPKGPPLWEEDPGAKDVVHIDNEKDFRRLLKKEEKPILMMFYAPWCSVCKRIMPHFQKAATQLRGQFVLAGMNVYPSEFENIKEEYSVRGYPTICYFEKGRFLFQYDSYGSTAEDIVEWLKNPQPPQPQVPETPWADEGGSVYHLSDEDFDQFVKEHSSVLVMFHAPWCGHCKKMKPEFESAAEVLHGEGDSSGVLAAVDATVNKALAERFHIAEFPTLKYFKNGEKYAVPALRTKKSFIEWMRNPESPPPPDPAWEEQQTSVLHLSGDNFRETLKRKKHALVMFYAPWCPHCKKAIPHFTATADAFKDDRKIACAAIDCVKENNKDLCQQEAVKAYPTFHYYHYGKFVEKYDTNPTELGFTSFIRTLREGDHERLGKKKEEL
;
A
#
# COMPACT_ATOMS: atom_id res chain seq x y z
N MET A 1 -42.49 -102.97 -13.42
CA MET A 1 -41.51 -102.24 -12.60
C MET A 1 -40.48 -101.59 -13.50
N ALA A 2 -40.25 -100.30 -13.25
CA ALA A 2 -39.12 -99.43 -13.61
C ALA A 2 -38.48 -99.57 -15.01
N ARG A 3 -38.64 -98.53 -15.84
CA ARG A 3 -37.74 -98.20 -16.94
C ARG A 3 -37.27 -96.75 -16.83
N VAL A 4 -35.95 -96.60 -16.89
CA VAL A 4 -35.15 -95.38 -17.00
C VAL A 4 -35.29 -94.80 -18.42
N VAL A 5 -35.46 -93.48 -18.58
CA VAL A 5 -35.02 -92.69 -19.76
C VAL A 5 -35.00 -91.15 -19.44
N PRO A 6 -34.48 -90.21 -20.29
CA PRO A 6 -33.21 -89.51 -20.05
C PRO A 6 -33.28 -87.97 -20.24
N ALA A 7 -32.09 -87.32 -20.27
CA ALA A 7 -31.81 -85.91 -20.51
C ALA A 7 -32.25 -85.35 -21.88
N TRP A 8 -32.74 -84.10 -21.95
CA TRP A 8 -32.77 -83.25 -23.15
C TRP A 8 -32.56 -81.75 -22.82
N LEU A 9 -31.89 -81.07 -23.75
CA LEU A 9 -31.43 -79.68 -23.77
C LEU A 9 -32.56 -78.62 -23.73
N LEU A 10 -32.30 -77.44 -23.14
CA LEU A 10 -32.86 -76.17 -23.59
C LEU A 10 -31.88 -74.99 -23.37
N LEU A 11 -31.51 -74.31 -24.46
CA LEU A 11 -30.86 -73.00 -24.51
C LEU A 11 -31.79 -71.90 -23.96
N PRO A 12 -31.30 -70.86 -23.26
CA PRO A 12 -32.05 -69.64 -23.06
C PRO A 12 -31.64 -68.55 -24.08
N LEU A 13 -32.64 -67.92 -24.69
CA LEU A 13 -32.53 -66.72 -25.51
C LEU A 13 -31.88 -65.57 -24.72
N ALA A 14 -30.94 -64.88 -25.36
CA ALA A 14 -30.40 -63.60 -24.92
C ALA A 14 -31.44 -62.49 -25.15
N VAL A 15 -31.92 -61.88 -24.06
CA VAL A 15 -32.64 -60.60 -24.09
C VAL A 15 -31.63 -59.52 -23.70
N TRP A 16 -31.22 -58.70 -24.68
CA TRP A 16 -30.42 -57.50 -24.44
C TRP A 16 -31.29 -56.44 -23.77
N VAL A 17 -31.14 -56.29 -22.45
CA VAL A 17 -31.64 -55.12 -21.73
C VAL A 17 -30.62 -53.99 -21.90
N VAL A 18 -30.95 -53.01 -22.73
CA VAL A 18 -30.22 -51.75 -22.82
C VAL A 18 -30.51 -50.97 -21.53
N LEU A 19 -29.57 -51.01 -20.57
CA LEU A 19 -29.55 -50.13 -19.42
C LEU A 19 -29.29 -48.69 -19.91
N PRO A 20 -30.12 -47.70 -19.55
CA PRO A 20 -29.79 -46.30 -19.79
C PRO A 20 -28.54 -45.97 -18.98
N THR A 21 -27.47 -45.60 -19.65
CA THR A 21 -26.28 -44.99 -19.03
C THR A 21 -26.70 -43.64 -18.46
N TRP A 22 -27.07 -43.63 -17.17
CA TRP A 22 -27.13 -42.41 -16.39
C TRP A 22 -25.71 -41.84 -16.31
N LEU A 23 -25.42 -40.86 -17.17
CA LEU A 23 -24.27 -39.99 -17.06
C LEU A 23 -24.33 -39.31 -15.68
N SER A 24 -23.45 -39.74 -14.78
CA SER A 24 -23.20 -39.08 -13.50
C SER A 24 -22.65 -37.68 -13.77
N SER A 25 -23.50 -36.66 -13.72
CA SER A 25 -23.04 -35.28 -13.66
C SER A 25 -22.28 -35.06 -12.35
N ALA A 26 -21.05 -34.57 -12.42
CA ALA A 26 -20.28 -34.25 -11.23
C ALA A 26 -21.03 -33.14 -10.46
N LYS A 27 -21.56 -33.47 -9.28
CA LYS A 27 -22.23 -32.51 -8.39
C LYS A 27 -21.16 -31.63 -7.74
N PHE A 28 -20.81 -30.52 -8.40
CA PHE A 28 -20.05 -29.46 -7.75
C PHE A 28 -20.94 -28.69 -6.77
N SER A 29 -20.32 -27.98 -5.81
CA SER A 29 -21.05 -27.24 -4.77
C SER A 29 -22.12 -26.34 -5.36
N SER A 30 -23.30 -26.29 -4.72
CA SER A 30 -24.41 -25.41 -5.10
C SER A 30 -24.07 -23.92 -5.02
N LEU A 31 -22.88 -23.57 -4.51
CA LEU A 31 -22.37 -22.21 -4.42
C LEU A 31 -21.62 -21.75 -5.67
N ILE A 32 -21.22 -22.66 -6.56
CA ILE A 32 -20.59 -22.32 -7.84
C ILE A 32 -21.61 -22.51 -8.95
N GLU A 33 -22.01 -21.40 -9.57
CA GLU A 33 -22.91 -21.42 -10.71
C GLU A 33 -22.12 -21.69 -12.01
N ARG A 34 -22.57 -22.68 -12.80
CA ARG A 34 -22.06 -22.89 -14.16
C ARG A 34 -22.81 -21.94 -15.10
N ILE A 35 -22.08 -21.14 -15.87
CA ILE A 35 -22.65 -20.15 -16.79
C ILE A 35 -22.24 -20.47 -18.23
N SER A 36 -23.24 -20.56 -19.11
CA SER A 36 -23.03 -20.80 -20.54
C SER A 36 -23.42 -19.59 -21.42
N ASP A 37 -24.38 -18.76 -21.00
CA ASP A 37 -24.86 -17.60 -21.79
C ASP A 37 -24.17 -16.27 -21.37
N PRO A 38 -23.69 -15.45 -22.32
CA PRO A 38 -23.22 -14.09 -22.04
C PRO A 38 -24.18 -13.16 -21.31
N LYS A 39 -25.50 -13.34 -21.46
CA LYS A 39 -26.53 -12.56 -20.77
C LYS A 39 -26.55 -12.89 -19.28
N ASP A 40 -26.39 -14.16 -18.93
CA ASP A 40 -26.39 -14.62 -17.53
C ASP A 40 -25.14 -14.15 -16.82
N LEU A 41 -23.96 -14.25 -17.46
CA LEU A 41 -22.74 -13.66 -16.90
C LEU A 41 -22.91 -12.15 -16.69
N LYS A 42 -23.44 -11.43 -17.69
CA LYS A 42 -23.68 -9.98 -17.57
C LYS A 42 -24.66 -9.64 -16.45
N LYS A 43 -25.69 -10.48 -16.23
CA LYS A 43 -26.65 -10.33 -15.13
C LYS A 43 -25.97 -10.57 -13.78
N LEU A 44 -25.15 -11.60 -13.66
CA LEU A 44 -24.38 -11.88 -12.45
C LEU A 44 -23.44 -10.72 -12.12
N LEU A 45 -22.66 -10.26 -13.09
CA LEU A 45 -21.73 -9.12 -12.92
C LEU A 45 -22.43 -7.81 -12.56
N ARG A 46 -23.69 -7.61 -12.98
CA ARG A 46 -24.50 -6.44 -12.59
C ARG A 46 -25.10 -6.53 -11.18
N THR A 47 -25.28 -7.74 -10.66
CA THR A 47 -25.94 -7.99 -9.38
C THR A 47 -24.96 -8.29 -8.26
N ARG A 48 -23.72 -8.63 -8.60
CA ARG A 48 -22.64 -8.97 -7.67
C ARG A 48 -21.43 -8.11 -7.95
N ASN A 49 -20.94 -7.44 -6.91
CA ASN A 49 -19.84 -6.48 -7.01
C ASN A 49 -18.45 -7.12 -6.93
N ASN A 50 -18.37 -8.42 -6.60
CA ASN A 50 -17.11 -9.14 -6.39
C ASN A 50 -17.28 -10.56 -6.90
N VAL A 51 -16.80 -10.81 -8.12
CA VAL A 51 -17.03 -12.08 -8.84
C VAL A 51 -15.72 -12.64 -9.36
N LEU A 52 -15.41 -13.88 -8.99
CA LEU A 52 -14.33 -14.67 -9.56
C LEU A 52 -14.90 -15.68 -10.55
N VAL A 53 -14.41 -15.65 -11.78
CA VAL A 53 -14.86 -16.53 -12.86
C VAL A 53 -13.72 -17.47 -13.22
N LEU A 54 -13.94 -18.77 -13.05
CA LEU A 54 -13.08 -19.81 -13.60
C LEU A 54 -13.48 -20.06 -15.06
N TYR A 55 -12.55 -19.89 -15.98
CA TYR A 55 -12.70 -20.34 -17.37
C TYR A 55 -11.84 -21.59 -17.57
N SER A 56 -12.38 -22.65 -18.16
CA SER A 56 -11.65 -23.90 -18.38
C SER A 56 -11.77 -24.40 -19.82
N LYS A 57 -10.83 -25.26 -20.26
CA LYS A 57 -10.93 -25.95 -21.57
C LYS A 57 -12.02 -27.02 -21.61
N SER A 58 -12.34 -27.58 -20.45
CA SER A 58 -13.33 -28.64 -20.26
C SER A 58 -13.66 -28.76 -18.78
N GLU A 59 -14.71 -29.50 -18.45
CA GLU A 59 -15.03 -29.93 -17.09
C GLU A 59 -13.87 -30.68 -16.42
N ALA A 60 -13.23 -31.62 -17.12
CA ALA A 60 -12.08 -32.36 -16.60
C ALA A 60 -10.87 -31.44 -16.30
N ALA A 61 -10.68 -30.38 -17.07
CA ALA A 61 -9.63 -29.39 -16.81
C ALA A 61 -9.93 -28.52 -15.56
N ALA A 62 -11.21 -28.33 -15.24
CA ALA A 62 -11.67 -27.49 -14.13
C ALA A 62 -11.70 -28.23 -12.78
N GLU A 63 -11.79 -29.55 -12.77
CA GLU A 63 -12.12 -30.37 -11.59
C GLU A 63 -11.30 -30.01 -10.33
N SER A 64 -9.97 -29.92 -10.45
CA SER A 64 -9.09 -29.60 -9.31
C SER A 64 -9.34 -28.20 -8.76
N HIS A 65 -9.57 -27.22 -9.65
CA HIS A 65 -9.86 -25.84 -9.28
C HIS A 65 -11.26 -25.73 -8.68
N LEU A 66 -12.27 -26.40 -9.25
CA LEU A 66 -13.63 -26.41 -8.71
C LEU A 66 -13.69 -27.00 -7.29
N LYS A 67 -12.89 -28.04 -6.99
CA LYS A 67 -12.77 -28.58 -5.63
C LYS A 67 -12.22 -27.54 -4.65
N LEU A 68 -11.15 -26.84 -5.03
CA LEU A 68 -10.59 -25.75 -4.22
C LEU A 68 -11.59 -24.60 -4.06
N LEU A 69 -12.11 -24.09 -5.17
CA LEU A 69 -13.02 -22.95 -5.23
C LEU A 69 -14.34 -23.21 -4.51
N SER A 70 -14.80 -24.46 -4.43
CA SER A 70 -15.97 -24.83 -3.63
C SER A 70 -15.77 -24.47 -2.16
N THR A 71 -14.58 -24.79 -1.63
CA THR A 71 -14.20 -24.46 -0.25
C THR A 71 -14.04 -22.95 -0.08
N VAL A 72 -13.44 -22.27 -1.05
CA VAL A 72 -13.31 -20.80 -1.06
C VAL A 72 -14.68 -20.14 -1.06
N ALA A 73 -15.60 -20.56 -1.93
CA ALA A 73 -16.96 -20.02 -2.05
C ALA A 73 -17.72 -20.08 -0.72
N GLN A 74 -17.53 -21.15 0.05
CA GLN A 74 -18.09 -21.26 1.40
C GLN A 74 -17.46 -20.25 2.37
N ALA A 75 -16.15 -20.03 2.31
CA ALA A 75 -15.43 -19.12 3.19
C ALA A 75 -15.68 -17.63 2.90
N VAL A 76 -16.00 -17.28 1.65
CA VAL A 76 -16.29 -15.91 1.21
C VAL A 76 -17.78 -15.65 1.01
N LYS A 77 -18.65 -16.54 1.52
CA LYS A 77 -20.10 -16.42 1.39
C LYS A 77 -20.58 -15.04 1.87
N GLY A 78 -21.23 -14.30 0.97
CA GLY A 78 -21.70 -12.93 1.24
C GLY A 78 -20.66 -11.82 0.97
N GLN A 79 -19.39 -12.17 0.73
CA GLN A 79 -18.31 -11.22 0.43
C GLN A 79 -17.84 -11.33 -1.02
N GLY A 80 -17.86 -12.54 -1.60
CA GLY A 80 -17.52 -12.80 -2.99
C GLY A 80 -18.45 -13.85 -3.60
N THR A 81 -18.52 -13.86 -4.94
CA THR A 81 -19.25 -14.86 -5.73
C THR A 81 -18.27 -15.56 -6.65
N ILE A 82 -18.41 -16.88 -6.80
CA ILE A 82 -17.57 -17.67 -7.70
C ILE A 82 -18.46 -18.37 -8.71
N CYS A 83 -18.12 -18.27 -9.99
CA CYS A 83 -18.80 -19.01 -11.06
C CYS A 83 -17.78 -19.66 -12.00
N TRP A 84 -18.27 -20.55 -12.84
CA TRP A 84 -17.45 -21.32 -13.78
C TRP A 84 -18.05 -21.32 -15.18
N VAL A 85 -17.19 -21.20 -16.18
CA VAL A 85 -17.50 -21.27 -17.60
C VAL A 85 -16.60 -22.33 -18.25
N ASP A 86 -17.20 -23.38 -18.81
CA ASP A 86 -16.49 -24.37 -19.62
C ASP A 86 -16.35 -23.85 -21.05
N CYS A 87 -15.17 -23.44 -21.51
CA CYS A 87 -14.98 -22.92 -22.87
C CYS A 87 -14.91 -23.99 -23.97
N GLY A 88 -14.80 -25.28 -23.61
CA GLY A 88 -14.85 -26.39 -24.54
C GLY A 88 -16.26 -26.67 -25.04
N ASP A 89 -17.24 -26.42 -24.17
CA ASP A 89 -18.66 -26.59 -24.43
C ASP A 89 -19.17 -25.66 -25.55
N THR A 90 -20.08 -26.17 -26.38
CA THR A 90 -20.52 -25.48 -27.62
C THR A 90 -21.34 -24.24 -27.32
N GLU A 91 -22.11 -24.26 -26.22
CA GLU A 91 -23.01 -23.17 -25.80
C GLU A 91 -22.23 -21.94 -25.30
N SER A 92 -21.21 -22.18 -24.50
CA SER A 92 -20.35 -21.20 -23.81
C SER A 92 -19.14 -20.73 -24.63
N ARG A 93 -18.79 -21.40 -25.73
CA ARG A 93 -17.65 -21.00 -26.58
C ARG A 93 -17.74 -19.55 -27.06
N LYS A 94 -18.95 -19.07 -27.38
CA LYS A 94 -19.20 -17.67 -27.76
C LYS A 94 -18.95 -16.72 -26.58
N LEU A 95 -19.31 -17.13 -25.37
CA LEU A 95 -19.04 -16.39 -24.13
C LEU A 95 -17.54 -16.21 -23.93
N CYS A 96 -16.75 -17.29 -23.97
CA CYS A 96 -15.31 -17.20 -23.76
C CYS A 96 -14.60 -16.31 -24.79
N LYS A 97 -14.99 -16.40 -26.07
CA LYS A 97 -14.48 -15.49 -27.13
C LYS A 97 -14.81 -14.02 -26.82
N LYS A 98 -16.02 -13.74 -26.35
CA LYS A 98 -16.45 -12.37 -26.01
C LYS A 98 -15.70 -11.81 -24.80
N MET A 99 -15.38 -12.67 -23.83
CA MET A 99 -14.61 -12.30 -22.64
C MET A 99 -13.10 -12.29 -22.88
N LYS A 100 -12.65 -12.56 -24.12
CA LYS A 100 -11.24 -12.57 -24.54
C LYS A 100 -10.37 -13.55 -23.73
N VAL A 101 -10.96 -14.68 -23.33
CA VAL A 101 -10.27 -15.75 -22.59
C VAL A 101 -9.30 -16.46 -23.54
N ASP A 102 -8.03 -16.57 -23.16
CA ASP A 102 -7.00 -17.23 -23.98
C ASP A 102 -6.47 -18.51 -23.33
N LEU A 103 -7.05 -19.63 -23.78
CA LEU A 103 -6.65 -20.98 -23.44
C LEU A 103 -5.85 -21.65 -24.57
N SER A 104 -5.31 -20.90 -25.53
CA SER A 104 -4.64 -21.47 -26.71
C SER A 104 -3.35 -22.24 -26.38
N ALA A 105 -2.61 -21.79 -25.36
CA ALA A 105 -1.37 -22.45 -24.93
C ALA A 105 -1.63 -23.89 -24.49
N LYS A 106 -0.78 -24.83 -24.92
CA LYS A 106 -0.95 -26.28 -24.67
C LYS A 106 -1.08 -26.60 -23.17
N ASP A 107 -0.26 -25.96 -22.33
CA ASP A 107 -0.22 -26.21 -20.89
C ASP A 107 -1.25 -25.41 -20.08
N LYS A 108 -1.87 -24.41 -20.70
CA LYS A 108 -2.87 -23.55 -20.05
C LYS A 108 -4.24 -24.21 -20.12
N LYS A 109 -4.67 -24.82 -19.01
CA LYS A 109 -5.93 -25.57 -18.92
C LYS A 109 -7.09 -24.74 -18.40
N VAL A 110 -6.78 -23.70 -17.61
CA VAL A 110 -7.75 -22.81 -16.97
C VAL A 110 -7.23 -21.38 -16.89
N GLU A 111 -8.14 -20.43 -16.71
CA GLU A 111 -7.89 -19.03 -16.34
C GLU A 111 -8.86 -18.61 -15.22
N LEU A 112 -8.42 -17.71 -14.36
CA LEU A 112 -9.24 -17.12 -13.31
C LEU A 112 -9.30 -15.62 -13.52
N PHE A 113 -10.48 -15.09 -13.85
CA PHE A 113 -10.68 -13.65 -14.01
C PHE A 113 -11.50 -13.12 -12.86
N HIS A 114 -11.10 -11.98 -12.34
CA HIS A 114 -11.82 -11.25 -11.32
C HIS A 114 -12.52 -10.04 -11.92
N TYR A 115 -13.77 -9.86 -11.51
CA TYR A 115 -14.61 -8.73 -11.87
C TYR A 115 -15.04 -8.01 -10.59
N GLN A 116 -14.95 -6.69 -10.63
CA GLN A 116 -15.33 -5.81 -9.55
C GLN A 116 -16.32 -4.77 -10.07
N ASP A 117 -17.43 -4.57 -9.35
CA ASP A 117 -18.47 -3.59 -9.68
C ASP A 117 -18.99 -3.71 -11.14
N GLY A 118 -19.09 -4.94 -11.64
CA GLY A 118 -19.57 -5.26 -12.98
C GLY A 118 -18.57 -5.04 -14.12
N ALA A 119 -17.35 -4.60 -13.82
CA ALA A 119 -16.26 -4.44 -14.77
C ALA A 119 -15.17 -5.50 -14.56
N PHE A 120 -14.40 -5.77 -15.60
CA PHE A 120 -13.19 -6.58 -15.47
C PHE A 120 -12.19 -5.85 -14.58
N HIS A 121 -11.70 -6.51 -13.54
CA HIS A 121 -10.73 -5.95 -12.62
C HIS A 121 -9.33 -6.44 -12.94
N THR A 122 -9.12 -7.76 -12.92
CA THR A 122 -7.80 -8.35 -13.17
C THR A 122 -7.86 -9.83 -13.49
N GLU A 123 -6.82 -10.35 -14.13
CA GLU A 123 -6.54 -11.78 -14.16
C GLU A 123 -5.92 -12.17 -12.80
N TYR A 124 -6.43 -13.23 -12.18
CA TYR A 124 -5.86 -13.70 -10.92
C TYR A 124 -4.44 -14.20 -11.15
N ASN A 125 -3.48 -13.43 -10.65
CA ASN A 125 -2.04 -13.61 -10.88
C ASN A 125 -1.28 -14.01 -9.59
N ARG A 126 -2.01 -14.50 -8.58
CA ARG A 126 -1.50 -14.90 -7.28
C ARG A 126 -1.39 -16.42 -7.15
N ALA A 127 -0.88 -16.90 -6.01
CA ALA A 127 -0.85 -18.32 -5.72
C ALA A 127 -2.27 -18.91 -5.75
N VAL A 128 -2.49 -20.02 -6.47
CA VAL A 128 -3.81 -20.68 -6.53
C VAL A 128 -3.98 -21.58 -5.31
N THR A 129 -4.12 -20.96 -4.14
CA THR A 129 -4.31 -21.63 -2.85
C THR A 129 -5.57 -21.12 -2.17
N PHE A 130 -6.10 -21.89 -1.20
CA PHE A 130 -7.30 -21.49 -0.47
C PHE A 130 -7.11 -20.13 0.21
N LYS A 131 -5.99 -19.93 0.91
CA LYS A 131 -5.71 -18.69 1.63
C LYS A 131 -5.57 -17.49 0.71
N SER A 132 -4.79 -17.63 -0.37
CA SER A 132 -4.53 -16.52 -1.29
C SER A 132 -5.81 -16.07 -2.00
N ILE A 133 -6.64 -17.01 -2.47
CA ILE A 133 -7.91 -16.67 -3.12
C ILE A 133 -8.90 -16.07 -2.10
N VAL A 134 -9.00 -16.61 -0.89
CA VAL A 134 -9.85 -16.02 0.16
C VAL A 134 -9.39 -14.61 0.51
N ALA A 135 -8.10 -14.39 0.73
CA ALA A 135 -7.54 -13.07 1.03
C ALA A 135 -7.81 -12.08 -0.10
N PHE A 136 -7.56 -12.49 -1.35
CA PHE A 136 -7.86 -11.68 -2.54
C PHE A 136 -9.35 -11.35 -2.66
N LEU A 137 -10.26 -12.28 -2.40
CA LEU A 137 -11.69 -11.98 -2.49
C LEU A 137 -12.20 -11.13 -1.34
N LYS A 138 -11.55 -11.16 -0.17
CA LYS A 138 -11.86 -10.25 0.94
C LYS A 138 -11.36 -8.83 0.69
N ASP A 139 -10.18 -8.70 0.08
CA ASP A 139 -9.58 -7.43 -0.29
C ASP A 139 -8.87 -7.54 -1.65
N PRO A 140 -9.60 -7.33 -2.78
CA PRO A 140 -9.03 -7.47 -4.12
C PRO A 140 -7.89 -6.48 -4.42
N LYS A 141 -7.77 -5.41 -3.63
CA LYS A 141 -6.74 -4.37 -3.77
C LYS A 141 -5.64 -4.50 -2.74
N GLY A 142 -5.79 -5.41 -1.77
CA GLY A 142 -4.80 -5.70 -0.76
C GLY A 142 -3.55 -6.33 -1.36
N PRO A 143 -2.38 -6.21 -0.69
CA PRO A 143 -1.17 -6.86 -1.16
C PRO A 143 -1.31 -8.40 -1.16
N PRO A 144 -0.48 -9.14 -1.92
CA PRO A 144 -0.32 -10.58 -1.73
C PRO A 144 0.07 -10.92 -0.29
N LEU A 145 -0.27 -12.13 0.16
CA LEU A 145 0.19 -12.62 1.46
C LEU A 145 1.70 -12.80 1.45
N TRP A 146 2.35 -12.63 2.60
CA TRP A 146 3.81 -12.76 2.69
C TRP A 146 4.29 -14.17 2.32
N GLU A 147 3.50 -15.20 2.62
CA GLU A 147 3.77 -16.60 2.25
C GLU A 147 3.71 -16.87 0.73
N GLU A 148 3.16 -15.94 -0.06
CA GLU A 148 3.16 -16.03 -1.53
C GLU A 148 4.49 -15.62 -2.15
N ASP A 149 5.36 -14.93 -1.40
CA ASP A 149 6.69 -14.57 -1.86
C ASP A 149 7.59 -15.81 -1.91
N PRO A 150 8.18 -16.15 -3.08
CA PRO A 150 9.11 -17.28 -3.19
C PRO A 150 10.32 -17.20 -2.25
N GLY A 151 10.73 -15.98 -1.85
CA GLY A 151 11.77 -15.75 -0.86
C GLY A 151 11.37 -16.16 0.55
N ALA A 152 10.07 -16.22 0.86
CA ALA A 152 9.53 -16.55 2.18
C ALA A 152 9.39 -18.04 2.47
N LYS A 153 9.89 -18.92 1.61
CA LYS A 153 9.75 -20.38 1.74
C LYS A 153 10.31 -20.97 3.05
N ASP A 154 11.32 -20.34 3.62
CA ASP A 154 11.98 -20.79 4.86
C ASP A 154 11.48 -20.01 6.10
N VAL A 155 10.54 -19.07 5.91
CA VAL A 155 9.84 -18.38 7.01
C VAL A 155 8.61 -19.20 7.39
N VAL A 156 8.43 -19.44 8.68
CA VAL A 156 7.23 -20.11 9.20
C VAL A 156 6.10 -19.09 9.34
N HIS A 157 5.03 -19.24 8.55
CA HIS A 157 3.87 -18.34 8.59
C HIS A 157 2.82 -18.87 9.56
N ILE A 158 2.39 -18.02 10.49
CA ILE A 158 1.42 -18.35 11.53
C ILE A 158 0.15 -17.52 11.32
N ASP A 159 -1.00 -18.19 11.21
CA ASP A 159 -2.27 -17.54 10.91
C ASP A 159 -3.19 -17.36 12.12
N ASN A 160 -2.95 -18.09 13.20
CA ASN A 160 -3.83 -18.11 14.36
C ASN A 160 -3.07 -18.41 15.66
N GLU A 161 -3.69 -18.07 16.78
CA GLU A 161 -3.09 -18.25 18.10
C GLU A 161 -2.80 -19.72 18.41
N LYS A 162 -3.66 -20.66 18.03
CA LYS A 162 -3.44 -22.09 18.32
C LYS A 162 -2.16 -22.61 17.69
N ASP A 163 -1.88 -22.21 16.45
CA ASP A 163 -0.67 -22.57 15.73
C ASP A 163 0.57 -21.88 16.30
N PHE A 164 0.44 -20.61 16.70
CA PHE A 164 1.47 -19.87 17.43
C PHE A 164 1.87 -20.60 18.72
N ARG A 165 0.90 -20.92 19.58
CA ARG A 165 1.11 -21.65 20.85
C ARG A 165 1.68 -23.04 20.61
N ARG A 166 1.25 -23.72 19.54
CA ARG A 166 1.79 -25.03 19.16
C ARG A 166 3.25 -24.93 18.74
N LEU A 167 3.63 -23.90 17.98
CA LEU A 167 5.02 -23.65 17.60
C LEU A 167 5.89 -23.49 18.85
N LEU A 168 5.50 -22.57 19.75
CA LEU A 168 6.25 -22.35 20.99
C LEU A 168 6.40 -23.63 21.84
N LYS A 169 5.38 -24.49 21.88
CA LYS A 169 5.41 -25.72 22.68
C LYS A 169 6.28 -26.83 22.08
N LYS A 170 6.30 -26.96 20.74
CA LYS A 170 6.88 -28.12 20.05
C LYS A 170 8.28 -27.86 19.51
N GLU A 171 8.62 -26.62 19.22
CA GLU A 171 9.90 -26.29 18.63
C GLU A 171 10.97 -26.23 19.71
N GLU A 172 12.02 -27.04 19.52
CA GLU A 172 13.16 -27.08 20.45
C GLU A 172 14.19 -26.01 20.10
N LYS A 173 14.23 -25.59 18.83
CA LYS A 173 15.14 -24.55 18.34
C LYS A 173 14.67 -23.18 18.81
N PRO A 174 15.60 -22.22 18.99
CA PRO A 174 15.18 -20.85 19.27
C PRO A 174 14.39 -20.25 18.12
N ILE A 175 13.36 -19.48 18.47
CA ILE A 175 12.44 -18.86 17.52
C ILE A 175 12.65 -17.35 17.53
N LEU A 176 12.78 -16.76 16.35
CA LEU A 176 12.63 -15.33 16.15
C LEU A 176 11.28 -15.07 15.48
N MET A 177 10.34 -14.50 16.23
CA MET A 177 8.95 -14.27 15.81
C MET A 177 8.74 -12.80 15.45
N MET A 178 8.32 -12.51 14.22
CA MET A 178 7.94 -11.17 13.80
C MET A 178 6.41 -11.01 13.80
N PHE A 179 5.93 -10.15 14.70
CA PHE A 179 4.56 -9.64 14.69
C PHE A 179 4.47 -8.43 13.77
N TYR A 180 3.65 -8.53 12.71
CA TYR A 180 3.58 -7.52 11.66
C TYR A 180 2.14 -7.15 11.28
N ALA A 181 2.03 -6.10 10.45
CA ALA A 181 0.80 -5.69 9.79
C ALA A 181 1.03 -5.54 8.27
N PRO A 182 0.08 -5.93 7.39
CA PRO A 182 0.29 -5.89 5.93
C PRO A 182 0.48 -4.47 5.35
N TRP A 183 -0.01 -3.43 6.03
CA TRP A 183 0.13 -2.03 5.62
C TRP A 183 1.40 -1.35 6.15
N CYS A 184 2.15 -2.00 7.04
CA CYS A 184 3.31 -1.42 7.70
C CYS A 184 4.53 -1.34 6.76
N SER A 185 4.98 -0.11 6.46
CA SER A 185 6.12 0.16 5.56
C SER A 185 7.45 -0.37 6.08
N VAL A 186 7.67 -0.31 7.39
CA VAL A 186 8.90 -0.86 8.02
C VAL A 186 8.92 -2.39 7.91
N CYS A 187 7.77 -3.03 8.14
CA CYS A 187 7.59 -4.48 8.00
C CYS A 187 7.93 -4.93 6.57
N LYS A 188 7.40 -4.25 5.56
CA LYS A 188 7.71 -4.55 4.15
C LYS A 188 9.20 -4.40 3.82
N ARG A 189 9.89 -3.47 4.48
CA ARG A 189 11.33 -3.24 4.27
C ARG A 189 12.18 -4.35 4.89
N ILE A 190 11.82 -4.83 6.08
CA ILE A 190 12.59 -5.88 6.78
C ILE A 190 12.29 -7.29 6.27
N MET A 191 11.09 -7.54 5.73
CA MET A 191 10.68 -8.86 5.23
C MET A 191 11.73 -9.54 4.31
N PRO A 192 12.31 -8.88 3.29
CA PRO A 192 13.36 -9.49 2.46
C PRO A 192 14.61 -9.91 3.23
N HIS A 193 15.02 -9.10 4.21
CA HIS A 193 16.18 -9.40 5.06
C HIS A 193 15.86 -10.57 6.01
N PHE A 194 14.66 -10.58 6.57
CA PHE A 194 14.16 -11.64 7.45
C PHE A 194 14.06 -12.99 6.71
N GLN A 195 13.56 -12.99 5.47
CA GLN A 195 13.52 -14.16 4.58
C GLN A 195 14.91 -14.72 4.29
N LYS A 196 15.86 -13.84 3.94
CA LYS A 196 17.25 -14.23 3.67
C LYS A 196 17.92 -14.79 4.92
N ALA A 197 17.71 -14.17 6.09
CA ALA A 197 18.20 -14.68 7.37
C ALA A 197 17.59 -16.06 7.69
N ALA A 198 16.29 -16.26 7.46
CA ALA A 198 15.61 -17.53 7.69
C ALA A 198 16.22 -18.65 6.85
N THR A 199 16.59 -18.33 5.60
CA THR A 199 17.29 -19.25 4.70
C THR A 199 18.69 -19.60 5.22
N GLN A 200 19.47 -18.60 5.68
CA GLN A 200 20.84 -18.81 6.18
C GLN A 200 20.87 -19.60 7.50
N LEU A 201 19.87 -19.40 8.36
CA LEU A 201 19.77 -20.02 9.68
C LEU A 201 18.96 -21.31 9.69
N ARG A 202 18.55 -21.77 8.50
CA ARG A 202 17.74 -22.97 8.33
C ARG A 202 18.36 -24.15 9.07
N GLY A 203 17.59 -24.74 9.96
CA GLY A 203 18.02 -25.88 10.75
C GLY A 203 18.62 -25.53 12.12
N GLN A 204 19.07 -24.29 12.33
CA GLN A 204 19.60 -23.81 13.61
C GLN A 204 18.57 -22.99 14.39
N PHE A 205 17.87 -22.09 13.70
CA PHE A 205 16.82 -21.22 14.26
C PHE A 205 15.54 -21.35 13.45
N VAL A 206 14.41 -20.97 14.05
CA VAL A 206 13.13 -20.83 13.36
C VAL A 206 12.78 -19.35 13.27
N LEU A 207 12.70 -18.83 12.06
CA LEU A 207 12.20 -17.48 11.81
C LEU A 207 10.74 -17.58 11.39
N ALA A 208 9.87 -16.90 12.14
CA ALA A 208 8.43 -17.00 11.97
C ALA A 208 7.78 -15.63 11.87
N GLY A 209 6.65 -15.58 11.16
CA GLY A 209 5.88 -14.36 10.92
C GLY A 209 4.41 -14.56 11.26
N MET A 210 3.83 -13.59 11.98
CA MET A 210 2.40 -13.58 12.30
C MET A 210 1.80 -12.19 12.06
N ASN A 211 0.76 -12.14 11.22
CA ASN A 211 -0.03 -10.93 11.04
C ASN A 211 -0.97 -10.76 12.24
N VAL A 212 -0.61 -9.88 13.17
CA VAL A 212 -1.42 -9.62 14.37
C VAL A 212 -2.27 -8.35 14.24
N TYR A 213 -2.32 -7.70 13.08
CA TYR A 213 -3.16 -6.51 12.90
C TYR A 213 -4.64 -6.72 13.26
N PRO A 214 -5.29 -7.84 12.87
CA PRO A 214 -6.69 -8.10 13.24
C PRO A 214 -6.95 -8.03 14.75
N SER A 215 -8.16 -7.58 15.13
CA SER A 215 -8.57 -7.42 16.53
C SER A 215 -8.72 -8.74 17.31
N GLU A 216 -8.75 -9.88 16.63
CA GLU A 216 -8.74 -11.20 17.30
C GLU A 216 -7.41 -11.49 18.02
N PHE A 217 -6.35 -10.72 17.74
CA PHE A 217 -5.02 -10.91 18.33
C PHE A 217 -4.67 -9.88 19.40
N GLU A 218 -5.63 -9.11 19.95
CA GLU A 218 -5.34 -8.14 21.03
C GLU A 218 -4.64 -8.78 22.23
N ASN A 219 -5.05 -9.99 22.64
CA ASN A 219 -4.40 -10.72 23.74
C ASN A 219 -2.90 -11.00 23.45
N ILE A 220 -2.56 -11.35 22.21
CA ILE A 220 -1.16 -11.57 21.81
C ILE A 220 -0.40 -10.25 21.83
N LYS A 221 -1.02 -9.15 21.37
CA LYS A 221 -0.39 -7.83 21.40
C LYS A 221 -0.08 -7.39 22.83
N GLU A 222 -1.01 -7.58 23.76
CA GLU A 222 -0.83 -7.26 25.17
C GLU A 222 0.25 -8.15 25.80
N GLU A 223 0.16 -9.47 25.62
CA GLU A 223 1.08 -10.45 26.22
C GLU A 223 2.54 -10.21 25.82
N TYR A 224 2.80 -9.89 24.56
CA TYR A 224 4.15 -9.66 24.04
C TYR A 224 4.51 -8.18 23.92
N SER A 225 3.68 -7.27 24.47
CA SER A 225 3.89 -5.82 24.43
C SER A 225 4.12 -5.27 23.01
N VAL A 226 3.32 -5.70 22.05
CA VAL A 226 3.32 -5.23 20.67
C VAL A 226 2.68 -3.84 20.60
N ARG A 227 3.51 -2.80 20.77
CA ARG A 227 3.08 -1.39 20.72
C ARG A 227 3.22 -0.76 19.34
N GLY A 228 3.90 -1.44 18.42
CA GLY A 228 4.15 -0.98 17.05
C GLY A 228 4.54 -2.13 16.14
N TYR A 229 4.59 -1.87 14.83
CA TYR A 229 4.92 -2.87 13.83
C TYR A 229 6.21 -2.48 13.06
N PRO A 230 7.13 -3.43 12.82
CA PRO A 230 7.12 -4.79 13.35
C PRO A 230 7.52 -4.80 14.84
N THR A 231 7.01 -5.76 15.61
CA THR A 231 7.61 -6.14 16.89
C THR A 231 8.21 -7.52 16.70
N ILE A 232 9.50 -7.69 17.01
CA ILE A 232 10.20 -8.96 16.81
C ILE A 232 10.58 -9.50 18.18
N CYS A 233 10.15 -10.72 18.48
CA CYS A 233 10.31 -11.35 19.78
C CYS A 233 11.18 -12.60 19.65
N TYR A 234 12.13 -12.77 20.57
CA TYR A 234 12.99 -13.92 20.66
C TYR A 234 12.51 -14.90 21.74
N PHE A 235 12.44 -16.17 21.38
CA PHE A 235 12.00 -17.26 22.24
C PHE A 235 13.03 -18.37 22.28
N GLU A 236 13.23 -18.93 23.47
CA GLU A 236 13.97 -20.18 23.66
C GLU A 236 13.13 -21.16 24.46
N LYS A 237 13.08 -22.43 24.02
CA LYS A 237 12.33 -23.49 24.69
C LYS A 237 10.87 -23.09 25.00
N GLY A 238 10.26 -22.37 24.06
CA GLY A 238 8.89 -21.85 24.16
C GLY A 238 8.67 -20.68 25.11
N ARG A 239 9.72 -20.15 25.74
CA ARG A 239 9.64 -18.98 26.63
C ARG A 239 10.04 -17.73 25.89
N PHE A 240 9.22 -16.69 25.99
CA PHE A 240 9.61 -15.35 25.58
C PHE A 240 10.76 -14.88 26.47
N LEU A 241 11.85 -14.45 25.84
CA LEU A 241 12.98 -13.87 26.55
C LEU A 241 12.97 -12.35 26.42
N PHE A 242 12.96 -11.83 25.19
CA PHE A 242 13.04 -10.40 24.94
C PHE A 242 12.74 -10.01 23.48
N GLN A 243 12.59 -8.71 23.22
CA GLN A 243 12.40 -8.15 21.88
C GLN A 243 13.74 -7.90 21.17
N TYR A 244 13.72 -7.98 19.84
CA TYR A 244 14.81 -7.61 18.95
C TYR A 244 14.54 -6.21 18.38
N ASP A 245 15.33 -5.23 18.81
CA ASP A 245 15.02 -3.80 18.61
C ASP A 245 15.79 -3.15 17.44
N SER A 246 16.53 -3.94 16.65
CA SER A 246 17.31 -3.42 15.51
C SER A 246 16.53 -3.53 14.18
N TYR A 247 15.54 -2.65 14.01
CA TYR A 247 14.65 -2.62 12.84
C TYR A 247 15.33 -2.15 11.52
N GLY A 248 16.56 -1.65 11.58
CA GLY A 248 17.36 -1.21 10.44
C GLY A 248 18.27 -2.28 9.84
N SER A 249 18.17 -3.50 10.34
CA SER A 249 19.13 -4.58 10.10
C SER A 249 19.00 -5.27 8.75
N THR A 250 20.16 -5.56 8.17
CA THR A 250 20.35 -6.49 7.05
C THR A 250 20.11 -7.93 7.49
N ALA A 251 20.14 -8.87 6.55
CA ALA A 251 20.01 -10.29 6.88
C ALA A 251 21.20 -10.77 7.73
N GLU A 252 22.38 -10.22 7.42
CA GLU A 252 23.64 -10.51 8.09
C GLU A 252 23.61 -10.07 9.56
N ASP A 253 23.03 -8.90 9.85
CA ASP A 253 22.87 -8.41 11.22
C ASP A 253 21.95 -9.32 12.05
N ILE A 254 20.84 -9.80 11.46
CA ILE A 254 19.93 -10.75 12.12
C ILE A 254 20.67 -12.06 12.43
N VAL A 255 21.46 -12.55 11.48
CA VAL A 255 22.25 -13.78 11.59
C VAL A 255 23.34 -13.63 12.65
N GLU A 256 24.04 -12.51 12.68
CA GLU A 256 25.08 -12.23 13.67
C GLU A 256 24.49 -12.11 15.07
N TRP A 257 23.39 -11.37 15.21
CA TRP A 257 22.70 -11.23 16.50
C TRP A 257 22.21 -12.58 17.04
N LEU A 258 21.66 -13.45 16.20
CA LEU A 258 21.20 -14.77 16.63
C LEU A 258 22.34 -15.71 17.08
N LYS A 259 23.61 -15.44 16.74
CA LYS A 259 24.75 -16.19 17.30
C LYS A 259 24.96 -15.91 18.78
N ASN A 260 24.59 -14.72 19.25
CA ASN A 260 24.70 -14.31 20.64
C ASN A 260 23.55 -13.37 21.01
N PRO A 261 22.32 -13.90 21.15
CA PRO A 261 21.14 -13.09 21.42
C PRO A 261 21.26 -12.52 22.83
N GLN A 262 21.29 -11.19 22.91
CA GLN A 262 21.32 -10.48 24.18
C GLN A 262 19.96 -9.81 24.41
N PRO A 263 19.49 -9.73 25.67
CA PRO A 263 18.34 -8.89 25.97
C PRO A 263 18.62 -7.49 25.41
N PRO A 264 17.60 -6.80 24.88
CA PRO A 264 17.73 -5.39 24.58
C PRO A 264 18.26 -4.81 25.86
N GLN A 265 19.45 -4.20 25.74
CA GLN A 265 20.07 -3.62 26.90
C GLN A 265 18.99 -2.75 27.52
N PRO A 266 18.73 -2.86 28.85
CA PRO A 266 17.99 -1.81 29.52
C PRO A 266 18.60 -0.54 28.97
N GLN A 267 17.77 0.39 28.50
CA GLN A 267 18.28 1.73 28.32
C GLN A 267 18.76 2.08 29.73
N VAL A 268 20.05 1.83 30.00
CA VAL A 268 20.81 2.55 31.00
C VAL A 268 20.35 3.96 30.71
N PRO A 269 19.72 4.66 31.66
CA PRO A 269 19.32 6.03 31.43
C PRO A 269 20.52 6.67 30.75
N GLU A 270 20.44 6.90 29.44
CA GLU A 270 21.56 7.47 28.71
C GLU A 270 21.75 8.75 29.49
N THR A 271 22.97 8.96 30.02
CA THR A 271 23.28 10.18 30.74
C THR A 271 22.67 11.29 29.90
N PRO A 272 21.68 12.04 30.42
CA PRO A 272 20.97 13.01 29.61
C PRO A 272 21.99 13.80 28.81
N TRP A 273 21.75 14.05 27.52
CA TRP A 273 22.79 14.65 26.67
C TRP A 273 23.36 15.94 27.30
N ALA A 274 22.54 16.68 28.06
CA ALA A 274 22.94 17.82 28.88
C ALA A 274 24.06 17.54 29.90
N ASP A 275 24.13 16.33 30.43
CA ASP A 275 25.06 15.87 31.46
C ASP A 275 26.35 15.27 30.88
N GLU A 276 26.42 15.00 29.57
CA GLU A 276 27.61 14.48 28.91
C GLU A 276 28.71 15.54 28.73
N GLY A 277 28.34 16.82 28.84
CA GLY A 277 29.22 17.96 28.57
C GLY A 277 29.51 18.12 27.06
N GLY A 278 30.03 19.29 26.68
CA GLY A 278 30.35 19.59 25.28
C GLY A 278 30.10 21.05 24.92
N SER A 279 30.23 21.38 23.64
CA SER A 279 30.02 22.74 23.12
C SER A 279 28.58 23.03 22.69
N VAL A 280 27.66 22.07 22.85
CA VAL A 280 26.22 22.25 22.59
C VAL A 280 25.54 22.72 23.87
N TYR A 281 24.79 23.81 23.78
CA TYR A 281 24.01 24.30 24.91
C TYR A 281 22.70 23.52 25.05
N HIS A 282 22.36 23.12 26.27
CA HIS A 282 21.12 22.42 26.55
C HIS A 282 20.11 23.39 27.14
N LEU A 283 19.02 23.62 26.42
CA LEU A 283 17.99 24.59 26.78
C LEU A 283 16.74 23.89 27.32
N SER A 284 16.07 24.59 28.22
CA SER A 284 14.87 24.16 28.93
C SER A 284 13.71 25.12 28.66
N ASP A 285 12.50 24.73 29.07
CA ASP A 285 11.32 25.60 29.01
C ASP A 285 11.55 26.94 29.75
N GLU A 286 12.46 26.98 30.74
CA GLU A 286 12.75 28.16 31.56
C GLU A 286 13.81 29.11 30.97
N ASP A 287 14.88 28.59 30.35
CA ASP A 287 16.04 29.41 29.92
C ASP A 287 16.01 29.81 28.44
N PHE A 288 15.20 29.13 27.63
CA PHE A 288 15.24 29.23 26.18
C PHE A 288 15.10 30.67 25.66
N ASP A 289 14.07 31.38 26.12
CA ASP A 289 13.74 32.72 25.63
C ASP A 289 14.81 33.76 25.98
N GLN A 290 15.48 33.58 27.12
CA GLN A 290 16.59 34.45 27.51
C GLN A 290 17.83 34.12 26.66
N PHE A 291 18.13 32.83 26.51
CA PHE A 291 19.31 32.36 25.78
C PHE A 291 19.31 32.84 24.31
N VAL A 292 18.18 32.70 23.61
CA VAL A 292 18.07 33.11 22.19
C VAL A 292 18.08 34.64 21.99
N LYS A 293 17.87 35.44 23.05
CA LYS A 293 18.00 36.90 23.01
C LYS A 293 19.44 37.35 23.26
N GLU A 294 20.14 36.65 24.15
CA GLU A 294 21.54 36.95 24.48
C GLU A 294 22.50 36.56 23.36
N HIS A 295 22.17 35.50 22.62
CA HIS A 295 22.98 35.03 21.50
C HIS A 295 22.39 35.49 20.17
N SER A 296 23.22 36.15 19.35
CA SER A 296 22.80 36.76 18.09
C SER A 296 22.42 35.74 17.00
N SER A 297 22.91 34.50 17.09
CA SER A 297 22.71 33.42 16.12
C SER A 297 22.68 32.07 16.84
N VAL A 298 21.53 31.40 16.87
CA VAL A 298 21.31 30.13 17.61
C VAL A 298 20.58 29.12 16.73
N LEU A 299 21.21 27.98 16.44
CA LEU A 299 20.55 26.84 15.80
C LEU A 299 20.21 25.78 16.87
N VAL A 300 18.91 25.54 17.05
CA VAL A 300 18.36 24.63 18.07
C VAL A 300 17.92 23.32 17.44
N MET A 301 18.40 22.19 17.98
CA MET A 301 17.94 20.84 17.69
C MET A 301 16.94 20.37 18.73
N PHE A 302 15.68 20.22 18.33
CA PHE A 302 14.66 19.53 19.12
C PHE A 302 14.79 18.02 18.89
N HIS A 303 15.06 17.27 19.95
CA HIS A 303 15.33 15.84 19.88
C HIS A 303 14.51 15.03 20.89
N ALA A 304 14.58 13.71 20.73
CA ALA A 304 14.10 12.73 21.71
C ALA A 304 15.18 11.66 21.92
N PRO A 305 15.44 11.23 23.17
CA PRO A 305 16.56 10.35 23.49
C PRO A 305 16.43 8.97 22.84
N TRP A 306 15.21 8.47 22.65
CA TRP A 306 14.94 7.19 22.00
C TRP A 306 14.96 7.26 20.45
N CYS A 307 15.10 8.45 19.86
CA CYS A 307 15.02 8.60 18.40
C CYS A 307 16.36 8.24 17.73
N GLY A 308 16.37 7.14 16.96
CA GLY A 308 17.57 6.71 16.23
C GLY A 308 18.13 7.74 15.23
N HIS A 309 17.28 8.56 14.61
CA HIS A 309 17.73 9.66 13.76
C HIS A 309 18.41 10.78 14.55
N CYS A 310 17.98 11.04 15.79
CA CYS A 310 18.64 11.98 16.70
C CYS A 310 20.01 11.44 17.12
N LYS A 311 20.06 10.16 17.52
CA LYS A 311 21.33 9.49 17.89
C LYS A 311 22.38 9.56 16.79
N LYS A 312 21.96 9.41 15.53
CA LYS A 312 22.86 9.52 14.37
C LYS A 312 23.31 10.97 14.09
N MET A 313 22.46 11.97 14.36
CA MET A 313 22.76 13.39 14.12
C MET A 313 23.62 14.01 15.23
N LYS A 314 23.44 13.57 16.48
CA LYS A 314 24.14 14.07 17.66
C LYS A 314 25.65 14.27 17.47
N PRO A 315 26.46 13.26 17.06
CA PRO A 315 27.90 13.44 16.93
C PRO A 315 28.30 14.46 15.85
N GLU A 316 27.52 14.56 14.76
CA GLU A 316 27.73 15.55 13.70
C GLU A 316 27.42 16.98 14.20
N PHE A 317 26.41 17.11 15.05
CA PHE A 317 25.96 18.37 15.64
C PHE A 317 26.96 18.85 16.71
N GLU A 318 27.41 17.97 17.61
CA GLU A 318 28.45 18.27 18.61
C GLU A 318 29.77 18.70 17.95
N SER A 319 30.23 17.93 16.97
CA SER A 319 31.46 18.25 16.24
C SER A 319 31.39 19.58 15.48
N ALA A 320 30.18 20.02 15.10
CA ALA A 320 29.98 21.34 14.50
C ALA A 320 29.98 22.43 15.57
N ALA A 321 29.34 22.18 16.71
CA ALA A 321 29.31 23.10 17.85
C ALA A 321 30.72 23.41 18.36
N GLU A 322 31.59 22.39 18.47
CA GLU A 322 32.99 22.58 18.88
C GLU A 322 33.76 23.53 17.95
N VAL A 323 33.58 23.37 16.63
CA VAL A 323 34.23 24.24 15.63
C VAL A 323 33.73 25.67 15.74
N LEU A 324 32.41 25.86 15.83
CA LEU A 324 31.79 27.18 15.92
C LEU A 324 32.16 27.90 17.22
N HIS A 325 32.21 27.17 18.34
CA HIS A 325 32.63 27.70 19.63
C HIS A 325 34.10 28.16 19.60
N GLY A 326 34.97 27.42 18.91
CA GLY A 326 36.39 27.78 18.74
C GLY A 326 36.64 29.01 17.84
N GLU A 327 35.67 29.41 17.02
CA GLU A 327 35.76 30.56 16.11
C GLU A 327 35.29 31.89 16.74
N GLY A 328 34.74 31.85 17.97
CA GLY A 328 34.25 33.01 18.73
C GLY A 328 32.77 33.35 18.46
N ASP A 329 32.23 34.28 19.25
CA ASP A 329 30.78 34.59 19.33
C ASP A 329 30.11 34.98 17.99
N SER A 330 30.89 35.46 17.01
CA SER A 330 30.38 35.85 15.69
C SER A 330 29.92 34.69 14.81
N SER A 331 30.35 33.44 15.10
CA SER A 331 29.98 32.25 14.31
C SER A 331 28.66 31.62 14.73
N GLY A 332 28.05 32.12 15.82
CA GLY A 332 26.80 31.61 16.40
C GLY A 332 26.97 30.29 17.16
N VAL A 333 25.92 29.91 17.88
CA VAL A 333 25.95 28.76 18.81
C VAL A 333 24.94 27.68 18.42
N LEU A 334 25.28 26.43 18.74
CA LEU A 334 24.37 25.30 18.60
C LEU A 334 23.78 24.94 19.96
N ALA A 335 22.48 24.67 19.96
CA ALA A 335 21.74 24.30 21.15
C ALA A 335 20.86 23.07 20.90
N ALA A 336 20.49 22.37 21.97
CA ALA A 336 19.63 21.20 21.96
C ALA A 336 18.52 21.33 23.00
N VAL A 337 17.32 20.88 22.65
CA VAL A 337 16.15 20.79 23.54
C VAL A 337 15.62 19.38 23.48
N ASP A 338 15.55 18.72 24.65
CA ASP A 338 14.80 17.47 24.76
C ASP A 338 13.31 17.80 24.80
N ALA A 339 12.64 17.60 23.67
CA ALA A 339 11.23 17.91 23.50
C ALA A 339 10.30 16.89 24.18
N THR A 340 10.83 15.79 24.71
CA THR A 340 10.06 14.82 25.51
C THR A 340 9.88 15.28 26.95
N VAL A 341 10.80 16.14 27.43
CA VAL A 341 10.76 16.77 28.74
C VAL A 341 10.17 18.18 28.65
N ASN A 342 10.66 19.00 27.70
CA ASN A 342 10.30 20.41 27.52
C ASN A 342 9.06 20.56 26.62
N LYS A 343 7.90 20.23 27.20
CA LYS A 343 6.63 20.15 26.46
C LYS A 343 6.13 21.51 26.01
N ALA A 344 6.36 22.59 26.78
CA ALA A 344 5.87 23.91 26.42
C ALA A 344 6.57 24.43 25.15
N LEU A 345 7.88 24.23 25.04
CA LEU A 345 8.64 24.53 23.83
C LEU A 345 8.24 23.61 22.66
N ALA A 346 8.05 22.32 22.90
CA ALA A 346 7.61 21.37 21.87
C ALA A 346 6.27 21.77 21.24
N GLU A 347 5.30 22.17 22.07
CA GLU A 347 4.00 22.68 21.64
C GLU A 347 4.13 24.03 20.92
N ARG A 348 4.83 25.00 21.53
CA ARG A 348 5.03 26.36 20.98
C ARG A 348 5.66 26.35 19.60
N PHE A 349 6.59 25.42 19.34
CA PHE A 349 7.28 25.31 18.06
C PHE A 349 6.74 24.23 17.13
N HIS A 350 5.61 23.61 17.51
CA HIS A 350 4.91 22.57 16.75
C HIS A 350 5.82 21.42 16.34
N ILE A 351 6.56 20.87 17.30
CA ILE A 351 7.50 19.77 17.08
C ILE A 351 6.71 18.45 17.01
N ALA A 352 6.46 17.97 15.80
CA ALA A 352 5.75 16.71 15.55
C ALA A 352 6.68 15.54 15.21
N GLU A 353 7.91 15.83 14.76
CA GLU A 353 8.88 14.85 14.29
C GLU A 353 10.29 15.16 14.81
N PHE A 354 11.12 14.12 14.91
CA PHE A 354 12.48 14.22 15.45
C PHE A 354 13.54 13.69 14.47
N PRO A 355 14.72 14.33 14.37
CA PRO A 355 15.04 15.66 14.93
C PRO A 355 14.40 16.80 14.12
N THR A 356 14.06 17.90 14.79
CA THR A 356 13.62 19.14 14.14
C THR A 356 14.59 20.27 14.48
N LEU A 357 15.06 20.98 13.45
CA LEU A 357 15.92 22.15 13.63
C LEU A 357 15.10 23.44 13.56
N LYS A 358 15.43 24.41 14.42
CA LYS A 358 14.90 25.77 14.38
C LYS A 358 16.06 26.75 14.55
N TYR A 359 16.08 27.80 13.74
CA TYR A 359 17.10 28.84 13.85
C TYR A 359 16.52 30.14 14.40
N PHE A 360 17.30 30.81 15.24
CA PHE A 360 16.98 32.09 15.84
C PHE A 360 18.12 33.08 15.59
N LYS A 361 17.77 34.27 15.10
CA LYS A 361 18.70 35.38 14.94
C LYS A 361 18.18 36.58 15.74
N ASN A 362 18.93 37.04 16.73
CA ASN A 362 18.52 38.10 17.66
C ASN A 362 17.13 37.85 18.29
N GLY A 363 16.86 36.61 18.70
CA GLY A 363 15.57 36.19 19.27
C GLY A 363 14.43 35.96 18.27
N GLU A 364 14.60 36.32 16.99
CA GLU A 364 13.60 36.08 15.95
C GLU A 364 13.81 34.73 15.25
N LYS A 365 12.72 34.01 15.00
CA LYS A 365 12.76 32.67 14.38
C LYS A 365 12.81 32.77 12.86
N TYR A 366 13.74 32.04 12.24
CA TYR A 366 13.89 31.94 10.79
C TYR A 366 13.77 30.49 10.30
N ALA A 367 13.49 30.33 9.01
CA ALA A 367 13.44 29.03 8.37
C ALA A 367 14.84 28.43 8.23
N VAL A 368 14.94 27.11 8.38
CA VAL A 368 16.19 26.36 8.25
C VAL A 368 16.02 25.27 7.20
N PRO A 369 16.99 25.06 6.30
CA PRO A 369 16.97 23.92 5.39
C PRO A 369 17.16 22.59 6.13
N ALA A 370 16.98 21.48 5.43
CA ALA A 370 17.25 20.15 5.98
C ALA A 370 18.77 19.92 6.13
N LEU A 371 19.32 20.24 7.30
CA LEU A 371 20.73 20.01 7.65
C LEU A 371 20.89 18.66 8.36
N ARG A 372 21.97 17.93 8.07
CA ARG A 372 22.20 16.57 8.61
C ARG A 372 23.66 16.24 8.94
N THR A 373 24.63 17.05 8.51
CA THR A 373 26.06 16.76 8.62
C THR A 373 26.81 17.93 9.23
N LYS A 374 27.96 17.65 9.87
CA LYS A 374 28.86 18.66 10.45
C LYS A 374 29.11 19.82 9.51
N LYS A 375 29.50 19.51 8.28
CA LYS A 375 29.80 20.51 7.24
C LYS A 375 28.57 21.40 6.96
N SER A 376 27.39 20.80 6.82
CA SER A 376 26.15 21.54 6.54
C SER A 376 25.76 22.48 7.69
N PHE A 377 25.98 22.08 8.94
CA PHE A 377 25.72 22.94 10.11
C PHE A 377 26.67 24.14 10.13
N ILE A 378 27.97 23.91 9.95
CA ILE A 378 28.99 24.96 9.97
C ILE A 378 28.77 25.97 8.84
N GLU A 379 28.57 25.48 7.60
CA GLU A 379 28.35 26.35 6.43
C GLU A 379 27.10 27.22 6.62
N TRP A 380 26.03 26.61 7.12
CA TRP A 380 24.78 27.31 7.38
C TRP A 380 24.91 28.35 8.51
N MET A 381 25.60 28.03 9.60
CA MET A 381 25.81 28.96 10.73
C MET A 381 26.69 30.16 10.36
N ARG A 382 27.68 29.96 9.47
CA ARG A 382 28.57 31.04 9.00
C ARG A 382 27.88 32.01 8.05
N ASN A 383 26.92 31.53 7.25
CA ASN A 383 26.12 32.37 6.38
C ASN A 383 24.64 31.97 6.43
N PRO A 384 23.94 32.36 7.51
CA PRO A 384 22.54 32.02 7.70
C PRO A 384 21.70 32.95 6.81
N GLU A 385 21.63 32.61 5.53
CA GLU A 385 20.66 33.18 4.62
C GLU A 385 19.31 32.55 4.93
N SER A 386 18.29 33.40 5.09
CA SER A 386 16.92 32.90 5.07
C SER A 386 16.78 32.11 3.76
N PRO A 387 16.34 30.84 3.78
CA PRO A 387 16.01 30.17 2.54
C PRO A 387 15.07 31.11 1.78
N PRO A 388 15.22 31.21 0.45
CA PRO A 388 14.32 32.05 -0.33
C PRO A 388 12.88 31.73 0.11
N PRO A 389 12.01 32.74 0.23
CA PRO A 389 10.63 32.51 0.62
C PRO A 389 10.14 31.32 -0.20
N PRO A 390 9.50 30.32 0.45
CA PRO A 390 9.06 29.14 -0.27
C PRO A 390 8.34 29.60 -1.52
N ASP A 391 8.68 29.01 -2.67
CA ASP A 391 8.03 29.38 -3.92
C ASP A 391 6.53 29.45 -3.66
N PRO A 392 5.86 30.53 -4.12
CA PRO A 392 4.44 30.73 -3.86
C PRO A 392 3.70 29.43 -4.19
N ALA A 393 2.71 29.09 -3.36
CA ALA A 393 1.96 27.86 -3.56
C ALA A 393 1.49 27.82 -5.02
N TRP A 394 1.40 26.63 -5.62
CA TRP A 394 1.05 26.53 -7.05
C TRP A 394 -0.24 27.31 -7.41
N GLU A 395 -1.18 27.43 -6.48
CA GLU A 395 -2.40 28.25 -6.58
C GLU A 395 -2.18 29.77 -6.58
N GLU A 396 -1.10 30.24 -5.95
CA GLU A 396 -0.68 31.63 -5.90
C GLU A 396 0.19 32.01 -7.10
N GLN A 397 0.65 31.03 -7.88
CA GLN A 397 1.38 31.26 -9.11
C GLN A 397 0.42 31.72 -10.21
N GLN A 398 0.82 32.73 -10.96
CA GLN A 398 0.02 33.24 -12.09
C GLN A 398 0.11 32.26 -13.27
N THR A 399 -0.77 31.25 -13.26
CA THR A 399 -0.85 30.22 -14.30
C THR A 399 -2.23 30.21 -14.98
N SER A 400 -2.36 29.53 -16.12
CA SER A 400 -3.67 29.32 -16.76
C SER A 400 -4.50 28.20 -16.11
N VAL A 401 -4.03 27.60 -15.02
CA VAL A 401 -4.74 26.55 -14.28
C VAL A 401 -5.79 27.20 -13.38
N LEU A 402 -7.03 26.73 -13.45
CA LEU A 402 -8.10 27.20 -12.60
C LEU A 402 -8.06 26.48 -11.25
N HIS A 403 -7.65 27.17 -10.20
CA HIS A 403 -7.70 26.63 -8.84
C HIS A 403 -9.12 26.77 -8.28
N LEU A 404 -9.75 25.62 -7.99
CA LEU A 404 -11.15 25.53 -7.59
C LEU A 404 -11.27 25.04 -6.15
N SER A 405 -12.39 25.41 -5.52
CA SER A 405 -12.81 24.94 -4.20
C SER A 405 -14.17 24.25 -4.27
N GLY A 406 -14.57 23.62 -3.16
CA GLY A 406 -15.93 23.09 -2.97
C GLY A 406 -17.04 24.04 -3.43
N ASP A 407 -16.87 25.34 -3.19
CA ASP A 407 -17.89 26.36 -3.44
C ASP A 407 -18.06 26.71 -4.92
N ASN A 408 -16.95 26.79 -5.67
CA ASN A 408 -16.97 27.26 -7.05
C ASN A 408 -16.83 26.14 -8.09
N PHE A 409 -16.56 24.90 -7.65
CA PHE A 409 -16.29 23.77 -8.52
C PHE A 409 -17.42 23.53 -9.52
N ARG A 410 -18.63 23.26 -9.04
CA ARG A 410 -19.77 22.90 -9.91
C ARG A 410 -20.18 24.01 -10.85
N GLU A 411 -20.20 25.26 -10.39
CA GLU A 411 -20.59 26.39 -11.23
C GLU A 411 -19.57 26.65 -12.33
N THR A 412 -18.27 26.60 -11.99
CA THR A 412 -17.20 26.81 -12.97
C THR A 412 -17.21 25.73 -14.04
N LEU A 413 -17.32 24.45 -13.65
CA LEU A 413 -17.31 23.35 -14.61
C LEU A 413 -18.53 23.33 -15.55
N LYS A 414 -19.70 23.81 -15.11
CA LYS A 414 -20.88 23.94 -15.99
C LYS A 414 -20.67 24.89 -17.17
N ARG A 415 -19.82 25.90 -16.99
CA ARG A 415 -19.49 26.91 -18.02
C ARG A 415 -18.44 26.41 -19.01
N LYS A 416 -17.80 25.27 -18.72
CA LYS A 416 -16.73 24.69 -19.52
C LYS A 416 -17.26 23.45 -20.25
N LYS A 417 -17.12 23.44 -21.58
CA LYS A 417 -17.49 22.30 -22.40
C LYS A 417 -16.61 21.10 -22.07
N HIS A 418 -15.31 21.32 -21.95
CA HIS A 418 -14.36 20.31 -21.51
C HIS A 418 -13.55 20.83 -20.34
N ALA A 419 -13.52 20.09 -19.25
CA ALA A 419 -12.65 20.42 -18.13
C ALA A 419 -11.89 19.18 -17.68
N LEU A 420 -10.57 19.27 -17.67
CA LEU A 420 -9.70 18.28 -17.06
C LEU A 420 -9.31 18.80 -15.67
N VAL A 421 -9.63 18.04 -14.63
CA VAL A 421 -9.46 18.45 -13.23
C VAL A 421 -8.41 17.56 -12.56
N MET A 422 -7.39 18.18 -11.97
CA MET A 422 -6.36 17.53 -11.17
C MET A 422 -6.69 17.66 -9.68
N PHE A 423 -6.94 16.53 -9.02
CA PHE A 423 -7.06 16.43 -7.57
C PHE A 423 -5.70 16.06 -6.98
N TYR A 424 -5.14 16.91 -6.12
CA TYR A 424 -3.76 16.77 -5.65
C TYR A 424 -3.59 17.09 -4.16
N ALA A 425 -2.38 16.78 -3.66
CA ALA A 425 -1.90 17.23 -2.36
C ALA A 425 -0.54 17.94 -2.53
N PRO A 426 -0.28 19.07 -1.86
CA PRO A 426 0.97 19.83 -2.05
C PRO A 426 2.24 19.05 -1.68
N TRP A 427 2.15 18.12 -0.72
CA TRP A 427 3.27 17.29 -0.28
C TRP A 427 3.50 16.04 -1.14
N CYS A 428 2.62 15.74 -2.09
CA CYS A 428 2.66 14.51 -2.88
C CYS A 428 3.74 14.58 -4.00
N PRO A 429 4.76 13.68 -4.01
CA PRO A 429 5.85 13.72 -5.00
C PRO A 429 5.37 13.55 -6.44
N HIS A 430 4.40 12.66 -6.68
CA HIS A 430 3.82 12.45 -8.00
C HIS A 430 3.06 13.68 -8.51
N CYS A 431 2.45 14.44 -7.60
CA CYS A 431 1.75 15.67 -7.86
C CYS A 431 2.74 16.76 -8.28
N LYS A 432 3.82 16.93 -7.50
CA LYS A 432 4.91 17.86 -7.83
C LYS A 432 5.51 17.59 -9.21
N LYS A 433 5.64 16.32 -9.61
CA LYS A 433 6.11 15.94 -10.94
C LYS A 433 5.10 16.25 -12.06
N ALA A 434 3.80 16.16 -11.80
CA ALA A 434 2.75 16.40 -12.79
C ALA A 434 2.40 17.89 -12.98
N ILE A 435 2.54 18.71 -11.94
CA ILE A 435 2.27 20.16 -11.95
C ILE A 435 2.85 20.90 -13.17
N PRO A 436 4.15 20.79 -13.52
CA PRO A 436 4.70 21.53 -14.66
C PRO A 436 4.06 21.11 -15.99
N HIS A 437 3.81 19.80 -16.18
CA HIS A 437 3.16 19.27 -17.38
C HIS A 437 1.70 19.71 -17.50
N PHE A 438 0.98 19.73 -16.37
CA PHE A 438 -0.42 20.14 -16.34
C PHE A 438 -0.56 21.65 -16.56
N THR A 439 0.35 22.43 -16.02
CA THR A 439 0.41 23.89 -16.19
C THR A 439 0.70 24.27 -17.65
N ALA A 440 1.71 23.65 -18.27
CA ALA A 440 2.01 23.85 -19.69
C ALA A 440 0.82 23.50 -20.60
N THR A 441 0.08 22.44 -20.23
CA THR A 441 -1.14 22.08 -20.95
C THR A 441 -2.23 23.14 -20.79
N ALA A 442 -2.45 23.64 -19.57
CA ALA A 442 -3.40 24.72 -19.33
C ALA A 442 -3.08 25.96 -20.16
N ASP A 443 -1.80 26.33 -20.23
CA ASP A 443 -1.32 27.46 -21.02
C ASP A 443 -1.52 27.26 -22.52
N ALA A 444 -1.37 26.03 -23.03
CA ALA A 444 -1.61 25.69 -24.43
C ALA A 444 -3.09 25.85 -24.85
N PHE A 445 -4.04 25.78 -23.91
CA PHE A 445 -5.48 25.92 -24.17
C PHE A 445 -6.11 27.17 -23.54
N LYS A 446 -5.31 28.10 -23.01
CA LYS A 446 -5.81 29.28 -22.29
C LYS A 446 -6.77 30.16 -23.10
N ASP A 447 -6.58 30.22 -24.42
CA ASP A 447 -7.41 31.03 -25.32
C ASP A 447 -8.74 30.35 -25.70
N ASP A 448 -8.88 29.04 -25.44
CA ASP A 448 -10.13 28.32 -25.67
C ASP A 448 -11.05 28.41 -24.45
N ARG A 449 -12.00 29.36 -24.52
CA ARG A 449 -12.96 29.59 -23.44
C ARG A 449 -13.80 28.37 -23.07
N LYS A 450 -13.96 27.40 -23.98
CA LYS A 450 -14.73 26.17 -23.76
C LYS A 450 -13.93 25.08 -23.04
N ILE A 451 -12.62 25.23 -22.94
CA ILE A 451 -11.72 24.27 -22.29
C ILE A 451 -11.22 24.86 -20.97
N ALA A 452 -10.94 23.98 -20.01
CA ALA A 452 -10.27 24.34 -18.77
C ALA A 452 -9.39 23.19 -18.27
N CYS A 453 -8.21 23.54 -17.77
CA CYS A 453 -7.47 22.70 -16.84
C CYS A 453 -7.69 23.29 -15.46
N ALA A 454 -8.20 22.51 -14.52
CA ALA A 454 -8.50 22.96 -13.17
C ALA A 454 -7.77 22.10 -12.14
N ALA A 455 -7.51 22.65 -10.96
CA ALA A 455 -6.84 21.96 -9.87
C ALA A 455 -7.58 22.13 -8.54
N ILE A 456 -7.61 21.06 -7.75
CA ILE A 456 -8.20 21.04 -6.39
C ILE A 456 -7.17 20.49 -5.43
N ASP A 457 -6.81 21.29 -4.43
CA ASP A 457 -6.03 20.84 -3.28
C ASP A 457 -6.95 20.11 -2.30
N CYS A 458 -6.83 18.78 -2.22
CA CYS A 458 -7.65 17.93 -1.36
C CYS A 458 -7.23 17.94 0.12
N VAL A 459 -6.13 18.62 0.46
CA VAL A 459 -5.67 18.75 1.85
C VAL A 459 -6.41 19.88 2.55
N LYS A 460 -6.88 20.90 1.82
CA LYS A 460 -7.66 22.02 2.38
C LYS A 460 -9.00 21.54 2.92
N GLU A 461 -9.36 22.04 4.10
CA GLU A 461 -10.61 21.72 4.81
C GLU A 461 -11.85 21.83 3.93
N ASN A 462 -11.99 22.93 3.18
CA ASN A 462 -13.13 23.21 2.31
C ASN A 462 -13.20 22.32 1.05
N ASN A 463 -12.20 21.48 0.82
CA ASN A 463 -12.13 20.57 -0.33
C ASN A 463 -12.21 19.09 0.06
N LYS A 464 -12.10 18.75 1.36
CA LYS A 464 -12.10 17.35 1.84
C LYS A 464 -13.36 16.60 1.38
N ASP A 465 -14.53 17.20 1.62
CA ASP A 465 -15.82 16.62 1.24
C ASP A 465 -15.95 16.48 -0.28
N LEU A 466 -15.47 17.47 -1.04
CA LEU A 466 -15.48 17.41 -2.51
C LEU A 466 -14.60 16.26 -3.01
N CYS A 467 -13.38 16.13 -2.50
CA CYS A 467 -12.48 15.06 -2.92
C CYS A 467 -12.98 13.67 -2.52
N GLN A 468 -13.69 13.55 -1.40
CA GLN A 468 -14.38 12.32 -1.02
C GLN A 468 -15.56 12.00 -1.95
N GLN A 469 -16.39 12.99 -2.28
CA GLN A 469 -17.52 12.85 -3.22
C GLN A 469 -17.07 12.47 -4.62
N GLU A 470 -15.97 13.07 -5.09
CA GLU A 470 -15.32 12.72 -6.35
C GLU A 470 -14.50 11.42 -6.24
N ALA A 471 -14.60 10.67 -5.13
CA ALA A 471 -13.96 9.37 -4.94
C ALA A 471 -12.44 9.37 -5.24
N VAL A 472 -11.75 10.44 -4.84
CA VAL A 472 -10.29 10.57 -4.94
C VAL A 472 -9.64 9.70 -3.88
N LYS A 473 -8.92 8.65 -4.32
CA LYS A 473 -8.29 7.65 -3.42
C LYS A 473 -6.77 7.76 -3.36
N ALA A 474 -6.16 8.46 -4.32
CA ALA A 474 -4.73 8.65 -4.43
C ALA A 474 -4.44 9.96 -5.19
N TYR A 475 -3.25 10.49 -5.02
CA TYR A 475 -2.83 11.74 -5.68
C TYR A 475 -1.64 11.52 -6.61
N PRO A 476 -1.60 12.20 -7.77
CA PRO A 476 -2.68 12.98 -8.35
C PRO A 476 -3.76 12.07 -8.96
N THR A 477 -5.02 12.51 -8.94
CA THR A 477 -6.10 11.89 -9.72
C THR A 477 -6.59 12.90 -10.75
N PHE A 478 -6.81 12.49 -11.99
CA PHE A 478 -7.30 13.35 -13.07
C PHE A 478 -8.68 12.91 -13.54
N HIS A 479 -9.64 13.83 -13.50
CA HIS A 479 -11.01 13.57 -13.95
C HIS A 479 -11.38 14.50 -15.11
N TYR A 480 -12.04 13.94 -16.11
CA TYR A 480 -12.59 14.70 -17.22
C TYR A 480 -14.10 14.93 -17.02
N TYR A 481 -14.51 16.20 -17.16
CA TYR A 481 -15.88 16.65 -17.09
C TYR A 481 -16.34 17.29 -18.40
N HIS A 482 -17.58 17.02 -18.78
CA HIS A 482 -18.27 17.65 -19.89
C HIS A 482 -19.47 18.44 -19.37
N TYR A 483 -19.43 19.77 -19.45
CA TYR A 483 -20.43 20.68 -18.87
C TYR A 483 -20.76 20.35 -17.40
N GLY A 484 -19.71 20.15 -16.59
CA GLY A 484 -19.83 19.82 -15.17
C GLY A 484 -20.30 18.41 -14.85
N LYS A 485 -20.56 17.55 -15.85
CA LYS A 485 -20.83 16.13 -15.64
C LYS A 485 -19.54 15.35 -15.76
N PHE A 486 -19.23 14.54 -14.74
CA PHE A 486 -18.13 13.59 -14.79
C PHE A 486 -18.32 12.63 -15.98
N VAL A 487 -17.28 12.42 -16.77
CA VAL A 487 -17.29 11.51 -17.93
C VAL A 487 -16.40 10.31 -17.66
N GLU A 488 -15.12 10.54 -17.42
CA GLU A 488 -14.14 9.47 -17.21
C GLU A 488 -12.93 9.96 -16.40
N LYS A 489 -12.17 9.00 -15.89
CA LYS A 489 -10.85 9.26 -15.33
C LYS A 489 -9.83 9.31 -16.45
N TYR A 490 -8.90 10.26 -16.35
CA TYR A 490 -7.73 10.29 -17.19
C TYR A 490 -6.64 9.44 -16.53
N ASP A 491 -6.48 8.21 -17.02
CA ASP A 491 -5.55 7.21 -16.46
C ASP A 491 -4.27 7.05 -17.30
N THR A 492 -4.06 7.89 -18.31
CA THR A 492 -2.84 7.86 -19.13
C THR A 492 -1.69 8.61 -18.49
N ASN A 493 -0.46 8.38 -18.98
CA ASN A 493 0.76 8.92 -18.40
C ASN A 493 0.70 10.46 -18.27
N PRO A 494 0.85 11.04 -17.06
CA PRO A 494 0.63 12.48 -16.79
C PRO A 494 1.78 13.36 -17.30
N THR A 495 1.93 13.39 -18.62
CA THR A 495 2.89 14.22 -19.35
C THR A 495 2.14 15.28 -20.15
N GLU A 496 2.84 16.36 -20.53
CA GLU A 496 2.25 17.47 -21.29
C GLU A 496 1.66 16.99 -22.64
N LEU A 497 2.39 16.13 -23.35
CA LEU A 497 1.93 15.50 -24.58
C LEU A 497 0.69 14.62 -24.36
N GLY A 498 0.65 13.92 -23.23
CA GLY A 498 -0.48 13.08 -22.83
C GLY A 498 -1.75 13.90 -22.65
N PHE A 499 -1.68 14.97 -21.84
CA PHE A 499 -2.84 15.82 -21.58
C PHE A 499 -3.27 16.59 -22.84
N THR A 500 -2.30 17.12 -23.59
CA THR A 500 -2.57 17.89 -24.81
C THR A 500 -3.25 17.04 -25.88
N SER A 501 -2.76 15.82 -26.10
CA SER A 501 -3.37 14.88 -27.06
C SER A 501 -4.80 14.55 -26.67
N PHE A 502 -5.05 14.27 -25.39
CA PHE A 502 -6.39 13.96 -24.89
C PHE A 502 -7.36 15.13 -25.12
N ILE A 503 -6.98 16.35 -24.77
CA ILE A 503 -7.82 17.53 -24.99
C ILE A 503 -8.06 17.78 -26.49
N ARG A 504 -7.07 17.55 -27.36
CA ARG A 504 -7.25 17.65 -28.82
C ARG A 504 -8.25 16.64 -29.36
N THR A 505 -8.18 15.38 -28.93
CA THR A 505 -9.13 14.34 -29.34
C THR A 505 -10.57 14.70 -28.94
N LEU A 506 -10.76 15.33 -27.79
CA LEU A 506 -12.09 15.83 -27.38
C LEU A 506 -12.61 16.92 -28.33
N ARG A 507 -11.74 17.83 -28.80
CA ARG A 507 -12.10 18.85 -29.80
C ARG A 507 -12.42 18.25 -31.16
N GLU A 508 -11.67 17.26 -31.62
CA GLU A 508 -11.93 16.58 -32.89
C GLU A 508 -13.30 15.89 -32.88
N GLY A 509 -13.60 15.16 -31.79
CA GLY A 509 -14.90 14.53 -31.62
C GLY A 509 -16.08 15.52 -31.58
N ASP A 510 -15.85 16.75 -31.11
CA ASP A 510 -16.84 17.83 -31.19
C ASP A 510 -17.11 18.27 -32.63
N HIS A 511 -16.06 18.43 -33.43
CA HIS A 511 -16.16 18.85 -34.83
C HIS A 511 -16.88 17.80 -35.67
N GLU A 512 -16.61 16.51 -35.46
CA GLU A 512 -17.31 15.41 -36.13
C GLU A 512 -18.80 15.37 -35.77
N ARG A 513 -19.16 15.54 -34.48
CA ARG A 513 -20.56 15.58 -34.05
C ARG A 513 -21.31 16.77 -34.62
N LEU A 514 -20.65 17.93 -34.76
CA LEU A 514 -21.22 19.11 -35.39
C LEU A 514 -21.39 18.94 -36.91
N GLY A 515 -20.46 18.24 -37.57
CA GLY A 515 -20.54 17.89 -38.99
C GLY A 515 -21.73 16.98 -39.28
N LYS A 516 -21.85 15.86 -38.55
CA LYS A 516 -22.98 14.92 -38.70
C LYS A 516 -24.33 15.59 -38.45
N LYS A 517 -24.43 16.45 -37.44
CA LYS A 517 -25.67 17.17 -37.14
C LYS A 517 -26.06 18.20 -38.20
N LYS A 518 -25.09 18.70 -38.99
CA LYS A 518 -25.33 19.56 -40.16
C LYS A 518 -25.71 18.79 -41.42
N GLU A 519 -25.36 17.52 -41.52
CA GLU A 519 -25.79 16.63 -42.61
C GLU A 519 -27.16 16.01 -42.35
N GLU A 520 -27.56 15.89 -41.08
CA GLU A 520 -28.88 15.39 -40.65
C GLU A 520 -29.99 16.47 -40.60
N LEU A 521 -29.62 17.76 -40.70
CA LEU A 521 -30.50 18.93 -40.77
C LEU A 521 -30.59 19.42 -42.21
#